data_AF-A0A399HTB7-F1
#
_entry.id   AF-A0A399HTB7-F1
#
_cell.length_a   1.000
_cell.length_b   1.000
_cell.length_c   1.000
_cell.angle_alpha   90.00
_cell.angle_beta   90.00
_cell.angle_gamma   90.00
#
_symmetry.space_group_name_H-M   'P 1'
#
loop_
_entity.id
_entity.type
_entity.pdbx_description
1 polymer ?
#
loop_
_entity_poly.entity_id
_entity_poly.type
_entity_poly.pdbx_seq_one_letter_code
_entity_poly.pdbx_strand_id
1 'polypeptide(L)'
;MPNPEPTTSDDAEAAHEAAVRRAGEALQTYTLSADGWRRSPSETLQRLLADLQHWCDDTQRDFDGALTRSRTHHTTERAAHQSREGA
;
A
#
# COMPACT_ATOMS: atom_id res chain seq x y z
N MET A 1 -6.40 4.68 -35.25
CA MET A 1 -6.15 3.67 -34.21
C MET A 1 -6.17 4.39 -32.88
N PRO A 2 -7.12 4.12 -31.96
CA PRO A 2 -7.04 4.66 -30.61
C PRO A 2 -5.92 3.93 -29.85
N ASN A 3 -5.08 4.70 -29.17
CA ASN A 3 -3.96 4.21 -28.38
C ASN A 3 -4.51 3.68 -27.04
N PRO A 4 -4.17 2.46 -26.57
CA PRO A 4 -4.58 2.03 -25.24
C PRO A 4 -3.82 2.84 -24.18
N GLU A 5 -4.55 3.52 -23.30
CA GLU A 5 -4.00 4.22 -22.14
C GLU A 5 -3.39 3.21 -21.14
N PRO A 6 -2.39 3.62 -20.33
CA PRO A 6 -1.62 2.69 -19.50
C PRO A 6 -2.48 2.05 -18.41
N THR A 7 -2.66 0.73 -18.47
CA THR A 7 -3.30 -0.15 -17.47
C THR A 7 -2.46 -0.37 -16.20
N THR A 8 -1.54 0.53 -15.89
CA THR A 8 -0.54 0.33 -14.83
C THR A 8 -1.13 0.35 -13.42
N SER A 9 -2.32 0.91 -13.22
CA SER A 9 -2.95 1.01 -11.90
C SER A 9 -3.60 -0.32 -11.48
N ASP A 10 -4.32 -0.97 -12.38
CA ASP A 10 -4.98 -2.25 -12.11
C ASP A 10 -3.96 -3.38 -11.90
N ASP A 11 -2.86 -3.36 -12.65
CA ASP A 11 -1.75 -4.32 -12.50
C ASP A 11 -1.01 -4.15 -11.16
N ALA A 12 -0.90 -2.91 -10.66
CA ALA A 12 -0.27 -2.61 -9.38
C ALA A 12 -1.16 -3.02 -8.19
N GLU A 13 -2.47 -2.79 -8.28
CA GLU A 13 -3.45 -3.24 -7.27
C GLU A 13 -3.51 -4.78 -7.21
N ALA A 14 -3.52 -5.46 -8.37
CA ALA A 14 -3.48 -6.92 -8.42
C ALA A 14 -2.17 -7.50 -7.86
N ALA A 15 -1.03 -6.84 -8.13
CA ALA A 15 0.26 -7.23 -7.55
C ALA A 15 0.27 -7.05 -6.02
N HIS A 16 -0.32 -5.97 -5.53
CA HIS A 16 -0.48 -5.68 -4.10
C HIS A 16 -1.36 -6.74 -3.41
N GLU A 17 -2.55 -7.04 -3.93
CA GLU A 17 -3.44 -8.08 -3.38
C GLU A 17 -2.76 -9.46 -3.36
N ALA A 18 -2.01 -9.79 -4.41
CA ALA A 18 -1.28 -11.05 -4.48
C ALA A 18 -0.13 -11.13 -3.45
N ALA A 19 0.49 -10.00 -3.10
CA ALA A 19 1.50 -9.91 -2.04
C ALA A 19 0.85 -10.05 -0.65
N VAL A 20 -0.27 -9.36 -0.41
CA VAL A 20 -1.05 -9.44 0.84
C VAL A 20 -1.53 -10.86 1.12
N ARG A 21 -2.08 -11.54 0.10
CA ARG A 21 -2.53 -12.94 0.23
C ARG A 21 -1.36 -13.87 0.56
N ARG A 22 -0.22 -13.72 -0.12
CA ARG A 22 0.99 -14.53 0.17
C ARG A 22 1.52 -14.29 1.59
N ALA A 23 1.54 -13.05 2.05
CA ALA A 23 1.94 -12.71 3.42
C ALA A 23 0.98 -13.32 4.46
N GLY A 24 -0.34 -13.25 4.22
CA GLY A 24 -1.35 -13.87 5.07
C GLY A 24 -1.25 -15.39 5.15
N GLU A 25 -1.02 -16.05 4.00
CA GLU A 25 -0.80 -17.50 3.93
C GLU A 25 0.50 -17.93 4.62
N ALA A 26 1.58 -17.16 4.45
CA ALA A 26 2.84 -17.39 5.16
C ALA A 26 2.65 -17.24 6.67
N LEU A 27 1.99 -16.17 7.13
CA LEU A 27 1.67 -15.96 8.54
C LEU A 27 0.85 -17.12 9.12
N GLN A 28 -0.20 -17.58 8.43
CA GLN A 28 -1.01 -18.72 8.89
C GLN A 28 -0.22 -20.03 8.93
N THR A 29 0.63 -20.27 7.93
CA THR A 29 1.47 -21.48 7.84
C THR A 29 2.55 -21.50 8.94
N TYR A 30 3.11 -20.35 9.30
CA TYR A 30 4.24 -20.25 10.23
C TYR A 30 3.84 -19.97 11.69
N THR A 31 2.72 -19.29 11.96
CA THR A 31 2.24 -19.06 13.34
C THR A 31 1.56 -20.28 13.96
N LEU A 32 1.14 -21.26 13.15
CA LEU A 32 0.40 -22.44 13.62
C LEU A 32 1.19 -23.76 13.63
N SER A 33 2.47 -23.78 13.23
CA SER A 33 3.27 -25.02 13.22
C SER A 33 4.62 -24.88 13.93
N ALA A 34 4.74 -25.56 15.07
CA ALA A 34 5.99 -25.69 15.83
C ALA A 34 7.14 -26.33 15.02
N ASP A 35 6.83 -27.08 13.96
CA ASP A 35 7.81 -27.74 13.08
C ASP A 35 8.44 -26.78 12.06
N GLY A 36 7.71 -25.74 11.62
CA GLY A 36 8.22 -24.73 10.69
C GLY A 36 9.32 -23.85 11.30
N TRP A 37 9.21 -23.57 12.60
CA TRP A 37 10.18 -22.75 13.33
C TRP A 37 11.51 -23.46 13.57
N ARG A 38 11.54 -24.80 13.58
CA ARG A 38 12.76 -25.60 13.86
C ARG A 38 13.71 -25.76 12.67
N ARG A 39 13.22 -25.68 11.43
CA ARG A 39 14.03 -26.06 10.24
C ARG A 39 14.72 -24.90 9.52
N SER A 40 14.21 -23.66 9.60
CA SER A 40 14.91 -22.47 9.11
C SER A 40 14.37 -21.17 9.74
N PRO A 41 14.56 -20.96 11.05
CA PRO A 41 13.98 -19.82 11.77
C PRO A 41 14.49 -18.46 11.28
N SER A 42 15.79 -18.34 10.96
CA SER A 42 16.39 -17.04 10.63
C SER A 42 16.03 -16.53 9.24
N GLU A 43 16.08 -17.36 8.21
CA GLU A 43 15.74 -16.96 6.83
C GLU A 43 14.23 -16.69 6.69
N THR A 44 13.41 -17.47 7.38
CA THR A 44 11.95 -17.29 7.40
C THR A 44 11.55 -16.02 8.14
N LEU A 45 12.16 -15.73 9.29
CA LEU A 45 11.93 -14.50 10.03
C LEU A 45 12.41 -13.28 9.23
N GLN A 46 13.54 -13.37 8.52
CA GLN A 46 14.04 -12.30 7.67
C GLN A 46 13.07 -11.97 6.52
N ARG A 47 12.52 -12.99 5.85
CA ARG A 47 11.50 -12.78 4.80
C ARG A 47 10.24 -12.13 5.36
N LEU A 48 9.74 -12.63 6.50
CA LEU A 48 8.56 -12.06 7.15
C LEU A 48 8.77 -10.60 7.59
N LEU A 49 9.94 -10.28 8.15
CA LEU A 49 10.28 -8.91 8.52
C LEU A 49 10.42 -8.01 7.29
N ALA A 50 11.00 -8.49 6.20
CA ALA A 50 11.11 -7.76 4.95
C ALA A 50 9.72 -7.48 4.34
N ASP A 51 8.83 -8.47 4.32
CA ASP A 51 7.47 -8.32 3.82
C ASP A 51 6.66 -7.33 4.68
N LEU A 52 6.80 -7.41 6.01
CA LEU A 52 6.14 -6.46 6.91
C LEU A 52 6.65 -5.03 6.73
N GLN A 53 7.97 -4.87 6.54
CA GLN A 53 8.56 -3.57 6.30
C GLN A 53 8.08 -2.96 4.97
N HIS A 54 8.01 -3.79 3.92
CA HIS A 54 7.46 -3.36 2.64
C HIS A 54 6.00 -2.90 2.78
N TRP A 55 5.18 -3.62 3.55
CA TRP A 55 3.80 -3.23 3.82
C TRP A 55 3.69 -1.89 4.56
N CYS A 56 4.55 -1.65 5.54
CA CYS A 56 4.59 -0.37 6.24
C CYS A 56 4.94 0.78 5.30
N ASP A 57 5.93 0.58 4.42
CA ASP A 57 6.38 1.60 3.47
C ASP A 57 5.28 1.94 2.44
N ASP A 58 4.60 0.93 1.90
CA ASP A 58 3.48 1.11 0.96
C ASP A 58 2.31 1.84 1.63
N THR A 59 1.93 1.41 2.84
CA THR A 59 0.84 2.04 3.61
C THR A 59 1.14 3.51 3.92
N GLN A 60 2.39 3.83 4.28
CA GLN A 60 2.79 5.21 4.55
C GLN A 60 2.71 6.07 3.27
N ARG A 61 3.16 5.54 2.13
CA ARG A 61 3.08 6.24 0.85
C ARG A 61 1.64 6.56 0.45
N ASP A 62 0.73 5.61 0.61
CA ASP A 62 -0.68 5.81 0.28
C ASP A 62 -1.33 6.85 1.20
N PHE A 63 -0.99 6.80 2.49
CA PHE A 63 -1.44 7.81 3.45
C PHE A 63 -0.94 9.22 3.07
N ASP A 64 0.34 9.37 2.74
CA ASP A 64 0.91 10.65 2.31
C ASP A 64 0.25 11.18 1.02
N GLY A 65 -0.09 10.28 0.09
CA GLY A 65 -0.84 10.60 -1.12
C GLY A 65 -2.26 11.08 -0.79
N ALA A 66 -2.97 10.40 0.11
CA ALA A 66 -4.30 10.82 0.58
C ALA A 66 -4.24 12.18 1.31
N LEU A 67 -3.25 12.38 2.17
CA LEU A 67 -3.03 13.63 2.89
C LEU A 67 -2.75 14.80 1.93
N THR A 68 -1.92 14.57 0.91
CA THR A 68 -1.62 15.57 -0.11
C THR A 68 -2.89 15.97 -0.87
N ARG A 69 -3.69 14.98 -1.32
CA ARG A 69 -4.96 15.25 -2.00
C ARG A 69 -5.94 16.05 -1.13
N SER A 70 -6.07 15.68 0.15
CA SER A 70 -6.92 16.39 1.11
C SER A 70 -6.48 17.85 1.29
N ARG A 71 -5.17 18.09 1.46
CA ARG A 71 -4.61 19.45 1.56
C ARG A 71 -4.88 20.27 0.30
N THR A 72 -4.65 19.70 -0.88
CA THR A 72 -4.95 20.38 -2.15
C THR A 72 -6.43 20.76 -2.23
N HIS A 73 -7.33 19.83 -1.94
CA HIS A 73 -8.77 20.08 -1.95
C HIS A 73 -9.13 21.25 -1.02
N HIS A 74 -8.63 21.22 0.22
CA HIS A 74 -8.89 22.28 1.19
C HIS A 74 -8.36 23.64 0.72
N THR A 75 -7.16 23.69 0.11
CA THR A 75 -6.62 24.95 -0.45
C THR A 75 -7.45 25.48 -1.61
N THR A 76 -7.94 24.59 -2.49
CA THR A 76 -8.82 24.95 -3.61
C THR A 76 -10.15 25.48 -3.12
N GLU A 77 -10.78 24.80 -2.15
CA GLU A 77 -12.03 25.27 -1.52
C GLU A 77 -11.84 26.64 -0.88
N ARG A 78 -10.76 26.83 -0.12
CA ARG A 78 -10.43 28.11 0.49
C ARG A 78 -10.21 29.23 -0.52
N ALA A 79 -9.57 28.95 -1.65
CA ALA A 79 -9.39 29.93 -2.72
C ALA A 79 -10.73 30.28 -3.38
N ALA A 80 -11.57 29.28 -3.64
CA ALA A 80 -12.90 29.47 -4.23
C ALA A 80 -13.85 30.28 -3.34
N HIS A 81 -13.78 30.11 -2.01
CA HIS A 81 -14.54 30.92 -1.07
C HIS A 81 -14.08 32.38 -1.03
N GLN A 82 -12.77 32.64 -1.05
CA GLN A 82 -12.24 34.01 -1.05
C GLN A 82 -12.54 34.78 -2.35
N SER A 83 -12.57 34.11 -3.51
CA SER A 83 -12.94 34.74 -4.78
C SER A 83 -14.43 35.07 -4.91
N ARG A 84 -15.31 34.46 -4.10
CA ARG A 84 -16.76 34.75 -4.08
C ARG A 84 -17.14 35.94 -3.20
N GLU A 85 -16.32 36.29 -2.21
CA GLU A 85 -16.59 37.39 -1.27
C GLU A 85 -16.02 38.74 -1.74
N GLY A 86 -15.19 38.74 -2.80
CA GLY A 86 -14.54 39.93 -3.34
C GLY A 86 -15.08 40.44 -4.69
N ALA A 87 -16.21 39.91 -5.17
CA ALA A 87 -16.88 40.31 -6.42
C ALA A 87 -18.24 40.95 -6.11
#